data_AF-A0A7K1ZPF7-F1
#
_entry.id   AF-A0A7K1ZPF7-F1
#
_cell.length_a   1.000
_cell.length_b   1.000
_cell.length_c   1.000
_cell.angle_alpha   90.00
_cell.angle_beta   90.00
_cell.angle_gamma   90.00
#
_symmetry.space_group_name_H-M   'P 1'
#
loop_
_entity.id
_entity.type
_entity.pdbx_description
1 polymer ?
#
loop_
_entity_poly.entity_id
_entity_poly.type
_entity_poly.pdbx_seq_one_letter_code
_entity_poly.pdbx_strand_id
1 'polypeptide(L)'
;MGTTTSRVLVSMSMPHRGQRPKPRDYVAEGEWPHGKLRNDASPSAATAQELARRLTQAIKQNRSAREVAGRAGLAPATISKIINGNCWCDIDTLARLETALDTDLWGNEHRQQT
;
A
#
# COMPACT_ATOMS: atom_id res chain seq x y z
N MET A 1 -0.72 7.81 -53.38
CA MET A 1 -0.17 8.77 -52.39
C MET A 1 -0.66 8.34 -51.03
N GLY A 2 0.23 7.74 -50.24
CA GLY A 2 -0.11 7.15 -48.95
C GLY A 2 0.27 8.06 -47.80
N THR A 3 -0.47 7.95 -46.70
CA THR A 3 0.01 8.21 -45.35
C THR A 3 -0.69 7.24 -44.41
N THR A 4 -0.06 6.09 -44.19
CA THR A 4 -0.39 5.17 -43.10
C THR A 4 0.08 5.81 -41.80
N THR A 5 -0.85 6.27 -40.98
CA THR A 5 -0.57 6.70 -39.60
C THR A 5 -0.14 5.48 -38.79
N SER A 6 1.17 5.32 -38.65
CA SER A 6 1.81 4.29 -37.83
C SER A 6 1.55 4.59 -36.35
N ARG A 7 0.66 3.81 -35.73
CA ARG A 7 0.41 3.85 -34.29
C ARG A 7 1.54 3.05 -33.63
N VAL A 8 2.49 3.74 -33.01
CA VAL A 8 3.53 3.10 -32.17
C VAL A 8 2.82 2.45 -30.99
N LEU A 9 2.56 1.14 -31.08
CA LEU A 9 2.25 0.30 -29.93
C LEU A 9 3.52 0.28 -29.08
N VAL A 10 3.51 1.04 -27.98
CA VAL A 10 4.43 0.81 -26.87
C VAL A 10 4.15 -0.61 -26.40
N SER A 11 4.99 -1.54 -26.82
CA SER A 11 5.05 -2.88 -26.25
C SER A 11 5.55 -2.72 -24.82
N MET A 12 4.62 -2.46 -23.90
CA MET A 12 4.85 -2.71 -22.48
C MET A 12 5.10 -4.20 -22.37
N SER A 13 6.37 -4.57 -22.43
CA SER A 13 6.84 -5.89 -22.09
C SER A 13 6.40 -6.14 -20.65
N MET A 14 5.22 -6.75 -20.50
CA MET A 14 4.74 -7.25 -19.23
C MET A 14 5.79 -8.27 -18.81
N PRO A 15 6.57 -8.03 -17.74
CA PRO A 15 7.43 -9.08 -17.24
C PRO A 15 6.53 -10.28 -16.94
N HIS A 16 7.12 -11.47 -17.08
CA HIS A 16 6.49 -12.76 -16.79
C HIS A 16 5.57 -12.67 -15.57
N ARG A 17 4.54 -13.51 -15.50
CA ARG A 17 3.63 -13.74 -14.35
C ARG A 17 4.41 -14.26 -13.12
N GLY A 18 5.44 -13.54 -12.72
CA GLY A 18 6.28 -13.68 -11.54
C GLY A 18 5.79 -12.67 -10.51
N GLN A 19 5.89 -13.05 -9.24
CA GLN A 19 5.27 -12.35 -8.12
C GLN A 19 5.37 -10.82 -8.21
N ARG A 20 4.22 -10.16 -8.10
CA ARG A 20 4.15 -8.71 -7.92
C ARG A 20 5.14 -8.31 -6.81
N PRO A 21 6.06 -7.36 -7.05
CA PRO A 21 6.97 -6.88 -6.01
C PRO A 21 6.21 -6.45 -4.77
N LYS A 22 6.83 -6.59 -3.59
CA LYS A 22 6.23 -6.16 -2.33
C LYS A 22 6.21 -4.63 -2.29
N PRO A 23 5.30 -4.00 -1.54
CA PRO A 23 5.24 -2.54 -1.43
C PRO A 23 6.59 -1.88 -1.12
N ARG A 24 7.37 -2.44 -0.19
CA ARG A 24 8.70 -1.89 0.14
C ARG A 24 9.73 -1.96 -0.98
N ASP A 25 9.56 -2.87 -1.94
CA ASP A 25 10.50 -3.05 -3.06
C ASP A 25 10.38 -1.89 -4.08
N TYR A 26 9.37 -1.02 -3.91
CA TYR A 26 9.20 0.20 -4.70
C TYR A 26 9.95 1.41 -4.12
N VAL A 27 10.62 1.30 -2.97
CA VAL A 27 11.42 2.41 -2.40
C VAL A 27 12.72 2.58 -3.20
N ALA A 28 12.95 3.78 -3.72
CA ALA A 28 14.16 4.16 -4.46
C ALA A 28 15.22 4.82 -3.56
N GLU A 29 14.79 5.64 -2.61
CA GLU A 29 15.66 6.41 -1.72
C GLU A 29 15.10 6.42 -0.29
N GLY A 30 15.95 6.28 0.72
CA GLY A 30 15.53 6.20 2.12
C GLY A 30 14.94 4.84 2.51
N GLU A 31 14.16 4.81 3.59
CA GLU A 31 13.64 3.56 4.18
C GLU A 31 12.12 3.54 4.24
N TRP A 32 11.52 2.38 3.93
CA TRP A 32 10.10 2.15 4.13
C TRP A 32 9.68 2.41 5.60
N PRO A 33 8.51 3.01 5.89
CA PRO A 33 7.52 3.58 4.98
C PRO A 33 7.73 5.08 4.72
N HIS A 34 8.91 5.65 4.97
CA HIS A 34 9.17 7.09 4.82
C HIS A 34 10.01 7.45 3.60
N GLY A 35 10.57 6.45 2.91
CA GLY A 35 11.40 6.62 1.72
C GLY A 35 10.62 7.07 0.49
N LYS A 36 11.33 7.59 -0.49
CA LYS A 36 10.76 8.00 -1.77
C LYS A 36 10.53 6.79 -2.65
N LEU A 37 9.32 6.65 -3.19
CA LEU A 37 8.99 5.59 -4.14
C LEU A 37 9.61 5.87 -5.52
N ARG A 38 9.91 4.81 -6.26
CA ARG A 38 10.33 4.87 -7.66
C ARG A 38 9.27 5.60 -8.50
N ASN A 39 9.71 6.30 -9.53
CA ASN A 39 8.83 7.05 -10.44
C ASN A 39 7.85 6.13 -11.23
N ASP A 40 8.18 4.86 -11.39
CA ASP A 40 7.34 3.85 -12.05
C ASP A 40 6.49 3.03 -11.06
N ALA A 41 6.46 3.41 -9.78
CA ALA A 41 5.63 2.75 -8.79
C ALA A 41 4.14 2.98 -9.08
N SER A 42 3.34 1.91 -8.98
CA SER A 42 1.88 2.00 -9.09
C SER A 42 1.29 2.90 -8.00
N PRO A 43 0.17 3.62 -8.23
CA PRO A 43 -0.53 4.37 -7.20
C PRO A 43 -0.83 3.55 -5.94
N SER A 44 -1.07 2.25 -6.07
CA SER A 44 -1.26 1.37 -4.93
C SER A 44 -0.06 1.32 -3.98
N ALA A 45 1.17 1.48 -4.46
CA ALA A 45 2.37 1.49 -3.62
C ALA A 45 2.39 2.72 -2.69
N ALA A 46 2.00 3.89 -3.20
CA ALA A 46 1.84 5.10 -2.40
C ALA A 46 0.74 4.93 -1.34
N THR A 47 -0.39 4.33 -1.72
CA THR A 47 -1.46 4.00 -0.76
C THR A 47 -1.01 3.01 0.32
N ALA A 48 -0.25 1.97 -0.06
CA ALA A 48 0.29 1.01 0.89
C ALA A 48 1.30 1.65 1.85
N GLN A 49 2.10 2.60 1.37
CA GLN A 49 3.03 3.38 2.19
C GLN A 49 2.27 4.25 3.20
N GLU A 50 1.21 4.92 2.76
CA GLU A 50 0.36 5.72 3.63
C GLU A 50 -0.34 4.88 4.70
N LEU A 51 -0.91 3.75 4.29
CA LEU A 51 -1.51 2.78 5.20
C LEU A 51 -0.51 2.32 6.26
N ALA A 52 0.73 2.00 5.88
CA ALA A 52 1.76 1.57 6.82
C ALA A 52 2.10 2.66 7.85
N ARG A 53 2.17 3.94 7.41
CA ARG A 53 2.41 5.09 8.30
C ARG A 53 1.25 5.28 9.28
N ARG A 54 0.02 5.35 8.77
CA ARG A 54 -1.20 5.54 9.58
C ARG A 54 -1.41 4.41 10.57
N LEU A 55 -1.25 3.17 10.14
CA LEU A 55 -1.37 2.01 11.01
C LEU A 55 -0.30 2.02 12.11
N THR A 56 0.94 2.38 11.79
CA THR A 56 2.02 2.54 12.78
C THR A 56 1.66 3.59 13.82
N GLN A 57 1.12 4.74 13.38
CA GLN A 57 0.72 5.83 14.25
C GLN A 57 -0.47 5.45 15.14
N ALA A 58 -1.51 4.83 14.58
CA ALA A 58 -2.70 4.40 15.31
C ALA A 58 -2.36 3.36 16.39
N ILE A 59 -1.45 2.43 16.10
CA ILE A 59 -0.94 1.49 17.09
C ILE A 59 -0.21 2.25 18.21
N LYS A 60 0.76 3.11 17.88
CA LYS A 60 1.51 3.87 18.90
C LYS A 60 0.63 4.70 19.84
N GLN A 61 -0.45 5.28 19.31
CA GLN A 61 -1.32 6.16 20.09
C GLN A 61 -2.24 5.39 21.04
N ASN A 62 -2.70 4.20 20.64
CA ASN A 62 -3.79 3.56 21.34
C ASN A 62 -3.43 2.20 21.93
N ARG A 63 -2.60 1.33 21.31
CA ARG A 63 -2.52 -0.12 21.65
C ARG A 63 -1.23 -0.84 21.23
N SER A 64 -1.08 -2.10 21.64
CA SER A 64 -0.07 -2.99 21.04
C SER A 64 -0.56 -3.59 19.71
N ALA A 65 0.36 -3.87 18.77
CA ALA A 65 0.03 -4.52 17.50
C ALA A 65 -0.69 -5.87 17.69
N ARG A 66 -0.33 -6.62 18.75
CA ARG A 66 -0.97 -7.91 19.07
C ARG A 66 -2.44 -7.75 19.44
N GLU A 67 -2.76 -6.70 20.16
CA GLU A 67 -4.10 -6.41 20.63
C GLU A 67 -5.01 -5.92 19.51
N VAL A 68 -4.47 -5.07 18.62
CA VAL A 68 -5.17 -4.66 17.40
C VAL A 68 -5.46 -5.87 16.51
N ALA A 69 -4.47 -6.77 16.33
CA ALA A 69 -4.68 -8.00 15.56
C ALA A 69 -5.79 -8.87 16.17
N GLY A 70 -5.81 -9.03 17.49
CA GLY A 70 -6.85 -9.78 18.19
C GLY A 70 -8.24 -9.19 17.97
N ARG A 71 -8.39 -7.87 18.06
CA ARG A 71 -9.66 -7.18 17.80
C ARG A 71 -10.11 -7.26 16.34
N ALA A 72 -9.18 -7.17 15.39
CA ALA A 72 -9.45 -7.28 13.97
C ALA A 72 -9.70 -8.73 13.51
N GLY A 73 -9.51 -9.73 14.39
CA GLY A 73 -9.58 -11.14 14.04
C GLY A 73 -8.48 -11.55 13.03
N LEU A 74 -7.31 -10.92 13.11
CA LEU A 74 -6.17 -11.14 12.22
C LEU A 74 -5.04 -11.87 12.96
N ALA A 75 -4.21 -12.58 12.18
CA ALA A 75 -2.94 -13.07 12.71
C ALA A 75 -2.03 -11.88 13.08
N PRO A 76 -1.32 -11.89 14.24
CA PRO A 76 -0.42 -10.79 14.62
C PRO A 76 0.65 -10.48 13.56
N ALA A 77 1.11 -11.50 12.84
CA ALA A 77 2.08 -11.37 11.76
C ALA A 77 1.55 -10.54 10.57
N THR A 78 0.23 -10.47 10.36
CA THR A 78 -0.38 -9.68 9.28
C THR A 78 -0.10 -8.20 9.47
N ILE A 79 -0.29 -7.66 10.68
CA ILE A 79 -0.01 -6.26 11.00
C ILE A 79 1.47 -5.94 10.77
N SER A 80 2.37 -6.80 11.26
CA SER A 80 3.81 -6.63 11.03
C SER A 80 4.17 -6.67 9.54
N LYS A 81 3.51 -7.52 8.74
CA LYS A 81 3.77 -7.57 7.30
C LYS A 81 3.29 -6.29 6.60
N ILE A 82 2.15 -5.74 6.98
CA ILE A 82 1.61 -4.50 6.41
C ILE A 82 2.52 -3.32 6.76
N ILE A 83 2.86 -3.14 8.04
CA ILE A 83 3.71 -2.04 8.52
C ILE A 83 5.08 -2.06 7.82
N ASN A 84 5.66 -3.24 7.64
CA ASN A 84 6.98 -3.38 7.00
C ASN A 84 6.91 -3.40 5.46
N GLY A 85 5.72 -3.29 4.86
CA GLY A 85 5.56 -3.31 3.39
C GLY A 85 5.86 -4.67 2.78
N ASN A 86 5.67 -5.75 3.53
CA ASN A 86 5.99 -7.14 3.14
C ASN A 86 4.84 -7.80 2.38
N CYS A 87 3.64 -7.25 2.46
CA CYS A 87 2.46 -7.75 1.76
C CYS A 87 1.55 -6.58 1.34
N TRP A 88 0.72 -6.85 0.36
CA TRP A 88 -0.40 -5.98 0.01
C TRP A 88 -1.53 -6.21 1.02
N CYS A 89 -2.11 -5.12 1.53
CA CYS A 89 -3.35 -5.21 2.32
C CYS A 89 -4.51 -5.42 1.35
N ASP A 90 -5.39 -6.38 1.64
CA ASP A 90 -6.66 -6.52 0.94
C ASP A 90 -7.76 -5.68 1.62
N ILE A 91 -8.88 -5.52 0.93
CA ILE A 91 -9.98 -4.66 1.37
C ILE A 91 -10.63 -5.20 2.65
N ASP A 92 -10.74 -6.53 2.79
CA ASP A 92 -11.32 -7.15 4.00
C ASP A 92 -10.44 -6.88 5.23
N THR A 93 -9.14 -7.07 5.08
CA THR A 93 -8.13 -6.78 6.11
C THR A 93 -8.14 -5.30 6.49
N LEU A 94 -8.23 -4.41 5.51
CA LEU A 94 -8.35 -2.97 5.76
C LEU A 94 -9.61 -2.65 6.58
N ALA A 95 -10.78 -3.11 6.15
CA ALA A 95 -12.04 -2.84 6.83
C ALA A 95 -12.06 -3.36 8.28
N ARG A 96 -11.48 -4.54 8.51
CA ARG A 96 -11.31 -5.10 9.86
C ARG A 96 -10.39 -4.26 10.74
N LEU A 97 -9.29 -3.75 10.18
CA LEU A 97 -8.36 -2.89 10.91
C LEU A 97 -9.03 -1.56 11.28
N GLU A 98 -9.73 -0.92 10.35
CA GLU A 98 -10.45 0.34 10.59
C GLU A 98 -11.52 0.17 11.66
N THR A 99 -12.30 -0.91 11.59
CA THR A 99 -13.32 -1.25 12.60
C THR A 99 -12.69 -1.51 13.97
N ALA A 100 -11.56 -2.22 14.02
CA ALA A 100 -10.89 -2.56 15.29
C ALA A 100 -10.21 -1.37 15.98
N LEU A 101 -9.77 -0.39 15.18
CA LEU A 101 -9.10 0.83 15.62
C LEU A 101 -10.04 2.01 15.79
N ASP A 102 -11.27 1.91 15.28
CA ASP A 102 -12.22 3.03 15.17
C ASP A 102 -11.54 4.24 14.50
N THR A 103 -10.81 3.99 13.40
CA THR A 103 -9.98 4.98 12.72
C THR A 103 -9.97 4.72 11.21
N ASP A 104 -10.11 5.79 10.43
CA ASP A 104 -9.97 5.77 8.97
C ASP A 104 -8.49 5.68 8.57
N LEU A 105 -8.07 4.50 8.13
CA LEU A 105 -6.71 4.20 7.71
C LEU A 105 -6.50 4.46 6.22
N TRP A 106 -7.55 4.40 5.41
CA TRP A 106 -7.47 4.71 3.99
C TRP A 106 -7.26 6.20 3.74
N GLY A 107 -7.77 7.05 4.64
CA GLY A 107 -7.64 8.49 4.56
C GLY A 107 -8.60 9.10 3.56
N ASN A 108 -9.85 9.19 3.97
CA ASN A 108 -10.93 9.77 3.16
C ASN A 108 -10.83 11.32 3.03
N GLU A 109 -9.86 11.99 3.68
CA GLU A 109 -9.62 13.43 3.49
C GLU A 109 -9.01 13.79 2.12
N HIS A 110 -8.50 12.84 1.32
CA HIS A 110 -7.80 13.14 0.06
C HIS A 110 -8.65 13.03 -1.23
N ARG A 111 -9.88 13.57 -1.24
CA ARG A 111 -10.61 13.91 -2.50
C ARG A 111 -11.44 15.20 -2.43
N GLN A 112 -11.02 16.16 -1.61
CA GLN A 112 -11.61 17.51 -1.59
C GLN A 112 -10.51 18.57 -1.63
N GLN A 113 -9.83 18.70 -2.77
CA GLN A 113 -9.18 19.96 -3.13
C GLN A 113 -9.50 20.23 -4.60
N THR A 114 -10.47 21.13 -4.72
CA THR A 114 -10.98 21.92 -5.85
C THR A 114 -9.91 22.37 -6.82
#